data_AF-A0A946BW18-F1
#
_entry.id   AF-A0A946BW18-F1
#
_cell.length_a   1.000
_cell.length_b   1.000
_cell.length_c   1.000
_cell.angle_alpha   90.00
_cell.angle_beta   90.00
_cell.angle_gamma   90.00
#
_symmetry.space_group_name_H-M   'P 1'
#
loop_
_entity.id
_entity.type
_entity.pdbx_description
1 polymer ?
#
loop_
_entity_poly.entity_id
_entity_poly.type
_entity_poly.pdbx_seq_one_letter_code
_entity_poly.pdbx_strand_id
1 'polypeptide(L)'
;MILGLGITGRSVARWWSQRGIAFHAMDTREALAAETATWSEIDAASLAFGEPAEDAADGVTELIVSPGISLEHPMVARAKDRGCRVRGDIDLFMEAVDVPVIGITGSNGKSTVTALLSSMISECGASVSIGGNFGRPALDLLSDESDCYVLELSSFQLERAEPLGLSVATVLNISADHLDRYHTIAAYHQSKHRIFHGVKHVVANRDDPLTVPLLPEEVPVKWWRRGEPDLGEYGLREREGVLWICRGFQPLLSTAQLPLAGRHNYHNVLAALALGVAMGFSEEQLLAGAVRYRGLPHRCERVAAVGDITFFDDSKGTNVGATLAALEGLGGANNLWLILGGQGKDQDFSLLRSAVAKYCAGIVVIGEAAGEIAGVLADVITVHQAASLESAVGLASDLAEPGQTVLLSPACASLDMFRDYVERGERFQSAVLALGAAA
;
A
#
# COMPACT_ATOMS: atom_id res chain seq x y z
N MET A 1 -13.90 -8.14 -23.99
CA MET A 1 -12.46 -8.39 -24.22
C MET A 1 -11.68 -8.03 -22.97
N ILE A 2 -10.58 -8.71 -22.72
CA ILE A 2 -9.64 -8.43 -21.62
C ILE A 2 -8.30 -8.03 -22.23
N LEU A 3 -7.71 -6.94 -21.77
CA LEU A 3 -6.38 -6.49 -22.18
C LEU A 3 -5.44 -6.49 -20.97
N GLY A 4 -4.39 -7.30 -21.05
CA GLY A 4 -3.48 -7.66 -19.98
C GLY A 4 -3.98 -8.87 -19.18
N LEU A 5 -3.13 -9.89 -19.04
CA LEU A 5 -3.34 -11.16 -18.34
C LEU A 5 -2.42 -11.30 -17.13
N GLY A 6 -2.11 -10.19 -16.46
CA GLY A 6 -1.55 -10.21 -15.10
C GLY A 6 -2.52 -10.82 -14.08
N ILE A 7 -2.22 -10.68 -12.78
CA ILE A 7 -3.07 -11.19 -11.69
C ILE A 7 -4.53 -10.72 -11.85
N THR A 8 -4.74 -9.43 -12.11
CA THR A 8 -6.08 -8.85 -12.33
C THR A 8 -6.78 -9.44 -13.57
N GLY A 9 -6.15 -9.41 -14.74
CA GLY A 9 -6.77 -9.93 -15.97
C GLY A 9 -7.14 -11.40 -15.88
N ARG A 10 -6.34 -12.21 -15.18
CA ARG A 10 -6.65 -13.61 -14.87
C ARG A 10 -7.91 -13.76 -14.02
N SER A 11 -8.09 -12.93 -13.00
CA SER A 11 -9.31 -12.96 -12.17
C SER A 11 -10.56 -12.63 -13.00
N VAL A 12 -10.46 -11.69 -13.95
CA VAL A 12 -11.56 -11.36 -14.88
C VAL A 12 -11.88 -12.53 -15.81
N ALA A 13 -10.85 -13.13 -16.41
CA ALA A 13 -11.01 -14.27 -17.32
C ALA A 13 -11.67 -15.47 -16.60
N ARG A 14 -11.21 -15.78 -15.38
CA ARG A 14 -11.81 -16.83 -14.54
C ARG A 14 -13.26 -16.50 -14.20
N TRP A 15 -13.54 -15.26 -13.78
CA TRP A 15 -14.88 -14.81 -13.39
C TRP A 15 -15.89 -14.90 -14.54
N TRP A 16 -15.50 -14.50 -15.74
CA TRP A 16 -16.33 -14.61 -16.95
C TRP A 16 -16.50 -16.06 -17.42
N SER A 17 -15.43 -16.86 -17.37
CA SER A 17 -15.48 -18.30 -17.68
C SER A 17 -16.51 -19.03 -16.80
N GLN A 18 -16.48 -18.79 -15.48
CA GLN A 18 -17.42 -19.35 -14.51
C GLN A 18 -18.90 -18.96 -14.78
N ARG A 19 -19.14 -17.85 -15.49
CA ARG A 19 -20.47 -17.35 -15.86
C ARG A 19 -20.90 -17.72 -17.27
N GLY A 20 -20.08 -18.46 -18.02
CA GLY A 20 -20.33 -18.76 -19.42
C GLY A 20 -20.35 -17.52 -20.31
N ILE A 21 -19.69 -16.43 -19.90
CA ILE A 21 -19.56 -15.22 -20.71
C ILE A 21 -18.41 -15.46 -21.70
N ALA A 22 -18.69 -15.39 -22.99
CA ALA A 22 -17.66 -15.50 -24.03
C ALA A 22 -16.77 -14.25 -24.03
N PHE A 23 -15.45 -14.44 -24.08
CA PHE A 23 -14.50 -13.35 -24.13
C PHE A 23 -13.28 -13.69 -24.99
N HIS A 24 -12.55 -12.64 -25.35
CA HIS A 24 -11.19 -12.74 -25.89
C HIS A 24 -10.28 -11.98 -24.93
N ALA A 25 -9.11 -12.53 -24.63
CA ALA A 25 -8.13 -11.94 -23.74
C ALA A 25 -6.75 -11.88 -24.42
N MET A 26 -6.08 -10.74 -24.29
CA MET A 26 -4.79 -10.49 -24.92
C MET A 26 -3.76 -9.98 -23.91
N ASP A 27 -2.49 -10.34 -24.08
CA ASP A 27 -1.36 -9.74 -23.36
C ASP A 27 -0.17 -9.55 -24.30
N THR A 28 0.51 -8.41 -24.22
CA THR A 28 1.63 -8.08 -25.10
C THR A 28 2.85 -8.96 -24.86
N ARG A 29 2.94 -9.63 -23.70
CA ARG A 29 4.06 -10.50 -23.34
C ARG A 29 3.89 -11.90 -23.94
N GLU A 30 4.60 -12.18 -25.02
CA GLU A 30 4.61 -13.51 -25.65
C GLU A 30 5.04 -14.63 -24.70
N ALA A 31 5.97 -14.36 -23.77
CA ALA A 31 6.49 -15.35 -22.82
C ALA A 31 5.40 -16.00 -21.96
N LEU A 32 4.27 -15.30 -21.73
CA LEU A 32 3.15 -15.84 -20.97
C LEU A 32 2.46 -17.03 -21.66
N ALA A 33 2.55 -17.13 -22.99
CA ALA A 33 1.99 -18.24 -23.75
C ALA A 33 2.58 -19.60 -23.31
N ALA A 34 3.82 -19.61 -22.82
CA ALA A 34 4.50 -20.81 -22.35
C ALA A 34 4.02 -21.29 -20.97
N GLU A 35 3.29 -20.47 -20.22
CA GLU A 35 2.80 -20.80 -18.88
C GLU A 35 1.50 -21.61 -18.90
N THR A 36 1.47 -22.74 -19.62
CA THR A 36 0.24 -23.52 -19.85
C THR A 36 -0.52 -23.91 -18.59
N ALA A 37 0.18 -24.18 -17.49
CA ALA A 37 -0.45 -24.47 -16.18
C ALA A 37 -1.29 -23.29 -15.66
N THR A 38 -0.82 -22.06 -15.87
CA THR A 38 -1.51 -20.82 -15.49
C THR A 38 -2.86 -20.66 -16.19
N TRP A 39 -2.99 -21.20 -17.40
CA TRP A 39 -4.16 -21.02 -18.27
C TRP A 39 -5.11 -22.20 -18.26
N SER A 40 -4.84 -23.25 -17.47
CA SER A 40 -5.61 -24.50 -17.49
C SER A 40 -7.11 -24.34 -17.17
N GLU A 41 -7.50 -23.27 -16.49
CA GLU A 41 -8.89 -22.93 -16.15
C GLU A 41 -9.59 -22.05 -17.22
N ILE A 42 -8.87 -21.64 -18.27
CA ILE A 42 -9.35 -20.73 -19.31
C ILE A 42 -9.23 -21.43 -20.66
N ASP A 43 -10.25 -21.29 -21.52
CA ASP A 43 -10.18 -21.81 -22.88
C ASP A 43 -9.03 -21.15 -23.65
N ALA A 44 -8.08 -21.96 -24.12
CA ALA A 44 -6.93 -21.48 -24.88
C ALA A 44 -7.35 -20.75 -26.17
N ALA A 45 -8.52 -21.07 -26.75
CA ALA A 45 -9.05 -20.36 -27.92
C ALA A 45 -9.46 -18.91 -27.60
N SER A 46 -9.66 -18.58 -26.33
CA SER A 46 -9.98 -17.23 -25.85
C SER A 46 -8.73 -16.40 -25.55
N LEU A 47 -7.53 -16.97 -25.66
CA LEU A 47 -6.26 -16.32 -25.30
C LEU A 47 -5.41 -16.01 -26.54
N ALA A 48 -4.83 -14.81 -26.57
CA ALA A 48 -3.81 -14.43 -27.52
C ALA A 48 -2.67 -13.68 -26.84
N PHE A 49 -1.46 -13.84 -27.37
CA PHE A 49 -0.25 -13.24 -26.82
C PHE A 49 0.56 -12.55 -27.92
N GLY A 50 1.26 -11.48 -27.55
CA GLY A 50 1.97 -10.58 -28.47
C GLY A 50 1.23 -9.27 -28.69
N GLU A 51 1.84 -8.38 -29.47
CA GLU A 51 1.29 -7.04 -29.71
C GLU A 51 -0.06 -7.13 -30.45
N PRO A 52 -1.14 -6.55 -29.89
CA PRO A 52 -2.43 -6.57 -30.55
C PRO A 52 -2.42 -5.64 -31.76
N ALA A 53 -3.09 -6.06 -32.83
CA ALA A 53 -3.46 -5.14 -33.90
C ALA A 53 -4.35 -4.02 -33.34
N GLU A 54 -4.24 -2.80 -33.88
CA GLU A 54 -5.03 -1.66 -33.38
C GLU A 54 -6.54 -1.90 -33.45
N ASP A 55 -7.00 -2.69 -34.43
CA ASP A 55 -8.39 -3.04 -34.68
C ASP A 55 -8.84 -4.33 -33.97
N ALA A 56 -7.99 -4.95 -33.13
CA ALA A 56 -8.32 -6.19 -32.42
C ALA A 56 -9.53 -6.05 -31.47
N ALA A 57 -9.84 -4.83 -31.04
CA ALA A 57 -11.01 -4.53 -30.22
C ALA A 57 -12.22 -3.99 -31.04
N ASP A 58 -12.16 -3.97 -32.37
CA ASP A 58 -13.28 -3.54 -33.21
C ASP A 58 -14.47 -4.50 -33.04
N GLY A 59 -15.67 -3.95 -32.78
CA GLY A 59 -16.89 -4.73 -32.55
C GLY A 59 -17.02 -5.31 -31.14
N VAL A 60 -16.04 -5.09 -30.26
CA VAL A 60 -16.14 -5.41 -28.84
C VAL A 60 -17.05 -4.39 -28.15
N THR A 61 -18.02 -4.88 -27.38
CA THR A 61 -18.94 -4.03 -26.58
C THR A 61 -18.30 -3.52 -25.29
N GLU A 62 -17.41 -4.33 -24.71
CA GLU A 62 -16.81 -4.09 -23.41
C GLU A 62 -15.34 -4.53 -23.36
N LEU A 63 -14.48 -3.63 -22.91
CA LEU A 63 -13.03 -3.83 -22.80
C LEU A 63 -12.58 -3.62 -21.35
N ILE A 64 -12.09 -4.69 -20.73
CA ILE A 64 -11.47 -4.65 -19.40
C ILE A 64 -9.98 -4.42 -19.56
N VAL A 65 -9.48 -3.28 -19.10
CA VAL A 65 -8.08 -2.90 -19.23
C VAL A 65 -7.36 -3.09 -17.90
N SER A 66 -6.30 -3.90 -17.91
CA SER A 66 -5.46 -4.11 -16.74
C SER A 66 -4.79 -2.81 -16.28
N PRO A 67 -4.56 -2.62 -14.96
CA PRO A 67 -3.93 -1.41 -14.42
C PRO A 67 -2.54 -1.08 -14.96
N GLY A 68 -1.79 -2.09 -15.43
CA GLY A 68 -0.47 -1.90 -16.03
C GLY A 68 -0.49 -1.27 -17.43
N ILE A 69 -1.65 -1.16 -18.08
CA ILE A 69 -1.76 -0.72 -19.48
C ILE A 69 -2.30 0.71 -19.54
N SER A 70 -1.65 1.55 -20.36
CA SER A 70 -2.09 2.93 -20.56
C SER A 70 -3.45 2.97 -21.24
N LEU A 71 -4.35 3.84 -20.75
CA LEU A 71 -5.61 4.13 -21.43
C LEU A 71 -5.41 4.86 -22.77
N GLU A 72 -4.22 5.44 -22.99
CA GLU A 72 -3.83 6.08 -24.25
C GLU A 72 -3.27 5.08 -25.27
N HIS A 73 -3.20 3.79 -24.93
CA HIS A 73 -2.79 2.75 -25.87
C HIS A 73 -3.65 2.82 -27.15
N PRO A 74 -3.07 2.79 -28.37
CA PRO A 74 -3.81 3.01 -29.62
C PRO A 74 -5.08 2.16 -29.77
N MET A 75 -4.98 0.86 -29.43
CA MET A 75 -6.14 -0.05 -29.43
C MET A 75 -7.24 0.37 -28.44
N VAL A 76 -6.87 0.85 -27.24
CA VAL A 76 -7.84 1.27 -26.21
C VAL A 76 -8.53 2.57 -26.63
N ALA A 77 -7.78 3.53 -27.15
CA ALA A 77 -8.31 4.78 -27.69
C ALA A 77 -9.29 4.50 -28.84
N ARG A 78 -8.89 3.67 -29.81
CA ARG A 78 -9.75 3.27 -30.94
C ARG A 78 -11.03 2.56 -30.48
N ALA A 79 -10.92 1.62 -29.53
CA ALA A 79 -12.08 0.91 -28.99
C ALA A 79 -13.08 1.90 -28.38
N LYS A 80 -12.59 2.86 -27.60
CA LYS A 80 -13.39 3.92 -26.99
C LYS A 80 -14.07 4.80 -28.04
N ASP A 81 -13.34 5.21 -29.08
CA ASP A 81 -13.88 6.01 -30.20
C ASP A 81 -14.99 5.28 -30.98
N ARG A 82 -14.96 3.95 -30.98
CA ARG A 82 -15.99 3.09 -31.56
C ARG A 82 -17.13 2.73 -30.61
N GLY A 83 -17.19 3.35 -29.44
CA GLY A 83 -18.27 3.19 -28.46
C GLY A 83 -18.13 1.97 -27.54
N CYS A 84 -16.96 1.33 -27.49
CA CYS A 84 -16.69 0.27 -26.53
C CYS A 84 -16.64 0.84 -25.10
N ARG A 85 -17.30 0.17 -24.15
CA ARG A 85 -17.22 0.52 -22.73
C ARG A 85 -15.88 0.04 -22.17
N VAL A 86 -14.96 0.97 -21.92
CA VAL A 86 -13.64 0.70 -21.36
C VAL A 86 -13.66 0.86 -19.85
N ARG A 87 -13.38 -0.21 -19.10
CA ARG A 87 -13.48 -0.24 -17.63
C ARG A 87 -12.46 -1.19 -16.97
N GLY A 88 -12.44 -1.27 -15.65
CA GLY A 88 -11.54 -2.11 -14.86
C GLY A 88 -12.22 -3.32 -14.20
N ASP A 89 -11.41 -4.11 -13.49
CA ASP A 89 -11.88 -5.22 -12.66
C ASP A 89 -12.75 -4.78 -11.48
N ILE A 90 -12.45 -3.60 -10.93
CA ILE A 90 -13.20 -3.02 -9.81
C ILE A 90 -14.64 -2.69 -10.22
N ASP A 91 -14.87 -2.26 -11.47
CA ASP A 91 -16.22 -2.01 -11.97
C ASP A 91 -17.04 -3.30 -12.04
N LEU A 92 -16.43 -4.39 -12.52
CA LEU A 92 -17.05 -5.72 -12.53
C LEU A 92 -17.35 -6.24 -11.12
N PHE A 93 -16.46 -5.95 -10.17
CA PHE A 93 -16.67 -6.29 -8.76
C PHE A 93 -17.87 -5.51 -8.19
N MET A 94 -17.92 -4.20 -8.41
CA MET A 94 -19.01 -3.35 -7.92
C MET A 94 -20.37 -3.69 -8.55
N GLU A 95 -20.40 -4.21 -9.79
CA GLU A 95 -21.64 -4.70 -10.41
C GLU A 95 -22.15 -6.01 -9.78
N ALA A 96 -21.26 -6.81 -9.19
CA ALA A 96 -21.58 -8.13 -8.66
C ALA A 96 -21.83 -8.17 -7.14
N VAL A 97 -21.29 -7.21 -6.41
CA VAL A 97 -21.38 -7.14 -4.94
C VAL A 97 -22.72 -6.55 -4.49
N ASP A 98 -23.30 -7.13 -3.44
CA ASP A 98 -24.56 -6.71 -2.84
C ASP A 98 -24.43 -6.21 -1.39
N VAL A 99 -23.24 -6.36 -0.80
CA VAL A 99 -22.89 -5.86 0.54
C VAL A 99 -22.04 -4.58 0.47
N PRO A 100 -21.94 -3.81 1.57
CA PRO A 100 -21.15 -2.59 1.63
C PRO A 100 -19.67 -2.75 1.24
N VAL A 101 -19.14 -1.76 0.54
CA VAL A 101 -17.73 -1.73 0.10
C VAL A 101 -17.06 -0.45 0.58
N ILE A 102 -15.91 -0.61 1.23
CA ILE A 102 -15.06 0.45 1.76
C ILE A 102 -13.87 0.61 0.82
N GLY A 103 -13.65 1.81 0.29
CA GLY A 103 -12.51 2.09 -0.59
C GLY A 103 -11.40 2.90 0.10
N ILE A 104 -10.16 2.43 -0.01
CA ILE A 104 -8.99 3.10 0.57
C ILE A 104 -7.97 3.38 -0.54
N THR A 105 -7.63 4.65 -0.74
CA THR A 105 -6.50 5.05 -1.59
C THR A 105 -5.60 6.08 -0.88
N GLY A 106 -4.51 6.46 -1.55
CA GLY A 106 -3.48 7.37 -1.03
C GLY A 106 -2.11 7.07 -1.63
N SER A 107 -1.13 7.91 -1.37
CA SER A 107 0.27 7.59 -1.70
C SER A 107 0.78 6.53 -0.72
N ASN A 108 0.67 6.77 0.59
CA ASN A 108 1.20 5.91 1.65
C ASN A 108 0.12 5.41 2.61
N GLY A 109 0.43 4.33 3.34
CA GLY A 109 -0.41 3.80 4.43
C GLY A 109 -1.57 2.90 4.01
N LYS A 110 -1.92 2.85 2.71
CA LYS A 110 -3.06 2.08 2.16
C LYS A 110 -3.18 0.66 2.72
N SER A 111 -2.17 -0.18 2.50
CA SER A 111 -2.24 -1.60 2.91
C SER A 111 -2.33 -1.76 4.42
N THR A 112 -1.65 -0.89 5.17
CA THR A 112 -1.71 -0.90 6.63
C THR A 112 -3.11 -0.53 7.10
N VAL A 113 -3.73 0.52 6.56
CA VAL A 113 -5.11 0.90 6.91
C VAL A 113 -6.10 -0.18 6.48
N THR A 114 -5.96 -0.78 5.30
CA THR A 114 -6.81 -1.88 4.83
C THR A 114 -6.76 -3.08 5.78
N ALA A 115 -5.55 -3.55 6.13
CA ALA A 115 -5.38 -4.69 7.03
C ALA A 115 -5.77 -4.38 8.47
N LEU A 116 -5.44 -3.17 8.96
CA LEU A 116 -5.84 -2.71 10.29
C LEU A 116 -7.37 -2.62 10.40
N LEU A 117 -8.04 -2.00 9.42
CA LEU A 117 -9.49 -1.88 9.40
C LEU A 117 -10.16 -3.25 9.40
N SER A 118 -9.61 -4.22 8.64
CA SER A 118 -10.07 -5.61 8.68
C SER A 118 -10.01 -6.19 10.09
N SER A 119 -8.86 -6.05 10.77
CA SER A 119 -8.71 -6.50 12.16
C SER A 119 -9.69 -5.81 13.12
N MET A 120 -10.01 -4.54 12.89
CA MET A 120 -10.95 -3.77 13.69
C MET A 120 -12.40 -4.22 13.46
N ILE A 121 -12.79 -4.46 12.20
CA ILE A 121 -14.12 -4.94 11.84
C ILE A 121 -14.36 -6.37 12.35
N SER A 122 -13.36 -7.26 12.25
CA SER A 122 -13.47 -8.61 12.81
C SER A 122 -13.71 -8.60 14.32
N GLU A 123 -13.09 -7.69 15.07
CA GLU A 123 -13.35 -7.55 16.51
C GLU A 123 -14.77 -7.03 16.83
N CYS A 124 -15.41 -6.36 15.86
CA CYS A 124 -16.82 -5.98 15.95
C CYS A 124 -17.78 -7.16 15.69
N GLY A 125 -17.25 -8.34 15.34
CA GLY A 125 -18.02 -9.56 15.07
C GLY A 125 -18.54 -9.68 13.64
N ALA A 126 -18.09 -8.83 12.72
CA ALA A 126 -18.45 -8.91 11.30
C ALA A 126 -17.39 -9.64 10.46
N SER A 127 -17.84 -10.40 9.47
CA SER A 127 -16.94 -10.98 8.46
C SER A 127 -16.53 -9.91 7.44
N VAL A 128 -15.25 -9.89 7.06
CA VAL A 128 -14.70 -8.89 6.16
C VAL A 128 -13.65 -9.52 5.26
N SER A 129 -13.76 -9.26 3.97
CA SER A 129 -12.74 -9.65 2.99
C SER A 129 -12.00 -8.40 2.49
N ILE A 130 -10.68 -8.52 2.40
CA ILE A 130 -9.81 -7.45 1.92
C ILE A 130 -9.12 -7.83 0.61
N GLY A 131 -9.02 -6.87 -0.30
CA GLY A 131 -8.36 -7.10 -1.59
C GLY A 131 -8.22 -5.85 -2.45
N GLY A 132 -8.20 -6.06 -3.77
CA GLY A 132 -8.01 -5.01 -4.77
C GLY A 132 -6.56 -4.94 -5.21
N ASN A 133 -5.89 -3.81 -4.98
CA ASN A 133 -4.46 -3.62 -5.27
C ASN A 133 -3.54 -4.37 -4.28
N PHE A 134 -4.05 -4.67 -3.09
CA PHE A 134 -3.33 -5.40 -2.04
C PHE A 134 -4.05 -6.70 -1.75
N GLY A 135 -3.31 -7.81 -1.69
CA GLY A 135 -3.89 -9.14 -1.44
C GLY A 135 -4.49 -9.75 -2.70
N ARG A 136 -5.69 -10.32 -2.58
CA ARG A 136 -6.41 -10.97 -3.70
C ARG A 136 -7.03 -9.92 -4.63
N PRO A 137 -7.11 -10.20 -5.95
CA PRO A 137 -7.92 -9.41 -6.88
C PRO A 137 -9.37 -9.28 -6.38
N ALA A 138 -10.01 -8.15 -6.65
CA ALA A 138 -11.35 -7.88 -6.11
C ALA A 138 -12.37 -8.97 -6.52
N LEU A 139 -12.36 -9.39 -7.79
CA LEU A 139 -13.27 -10.43 -8.30
C LEU A 139 -13.08 -11.79 -7.60
N ASP A 140 -11.86 -12.12 -7.18
CA ASP A 140 -11.63 -13.35 -6.44
C ASP A 140 -12.25 -13.30 -5.05
N LEU A 141 -12.51 -12.11 -4.47
CA LEU A 141 -13.17 -11.97 -3.16
C LEU A 141 -14.66 -12.32 -3.19
N LEU A 142 -15.29 -12.33 -4.36
CA LEU A 142 -16.74 -12.60 -4.49
C LEU A 142 -17.10 -14.05 -4.15
N SER A 143 -16.12 -14.93 -3.98
CA SER A 143 -16.33 -16.26 -3.42
C SER A 143 -16.48 -16.27 -1.88
N ASP A 144 -16.14 -15.17 -1.22
CA ASP A 144 -16.15 -15.07 0.22
C ASP A 144 -17.53 -14.58 0.71
N GLU A 145 -18.10 -15.26 1.70
CA GLU A 145 -19.30 -14.80 2.41
C GLU A 145 -18.91 -13.76 3.47
N SER A 146 -18.89 -12.48 3.07
CA SER A 146 -18.45 -11.36 3.91
C SER A 146 -19.56 -10.33 4.12
N ASP A 147 -19.70 -9.81 5.34
CA ASP A 147 -20.65 -8.73 5.67
C ASP A 147 -20.27 -7.40 5.00
N CYS A 148 -18.99 -7.22 4.69
CA CYS A 148 -18.49 -6.09 3.90
C CYS A 148 -17.13 -6.40 3.25
N TYR A 149 -16.74 -5.56 2.29
CA TYR A 149 -15.43 -5.63 1.65
C TYR A 149 -14.61 -4.36 1.90
N VAL A 150 -13.31 -4.51 2.10
CA VAL A 150 -12.35 -3.38 2.13
C VAL A 150 -11.41 -3.50 0.95
N LEU A 151 -11.50 -2.55 0.02
CA LEU A 151 -10.67 -2.52 -1.17
C LEU A 151 -9.55 -1.48 -1.03
N GLU A 152 -8.31 -1.93 -1.12
CA GLU A 152 -7.21 -1.04 -1.47
C GLU A 152 -7.27 -0.73 -2.96
N LEU A 153 -7.34 0.56 -3.32
CA LEU A 153 -7.45 1.00 -4.71
C LEU A 153 -6.24 1.85 -5.11
N SER A 154 -5.53 1.44 -6.17
CA SER A 154 -4.46 2.25 -6.77
C SER A 154 -5.01 3.41 -7.60
N SER A 155 -4.20 4.43 -7.88
CA SER A 155 -4.57 5.47 -8.86
C SER A 155 -4.83 4.85 -10.23
N PHE A 156 -4.04 3.84 -10.61
CA PHE A 156 -4.25 3.15 -11.87
C PHE A 156 -5.63 2.52 -11.93
N GLN A 157 -6.08 1.77 -10.91
CA GLN A 157 -7.43 1.22 -10.90
C GLN A 157 -8.51 2.31 -10.97
N LEU A 158 -8.34 3.39 -10.22
CA LEU A 158 -9.32 4.48 -10.16
C LEU A 158 -9.43 5.28 -11.46
N GLU A 159 -8.35 5.48 -12.21
CA GLU A 159 -8.35 6.28 -13.44
C GLU A 159 -9.32 5.77 -14.51
N ARG A 160 -9.59 4.45 -14.51
CA ARG A 160 -10.53 3.79 -15.42
C ARG A 160 -11.85 3.37 -14.76
N ALA A 161 -11.95 3.50 -13.44
CA ALA A 161 -13.15 3.16 -12.70
C ALA A 161 -14.30 4.11 -13.04
N GLU A 162 -15.48 3.57 -13.26
CA GLU A 162 -16.73 4.31 -13.32
C GLU A 162 -17.15 4.78 -11.91
N PRO A 163 -18.30 5.48 -11.74
CA PRO A 163 -18.81 5.80 -10.42
C PRO A 163 -19.04 4.54 -9.57
N LEU A 164 -18.09 4.26 -8.66
CA LEU A 164 -18.07 3.02 -7.88
C LEU A 164 -19.18 2.96 -6.82
N GLY A 165 -19.70 4.11 -6.36
CA GLY A 165 -20.82 4.10 -5.40
C GLY A 165 -20.48 3.56 -4.01
N LEU A 166 -19.20 3.61 -3.62
CA LEU A 166 -18.68 3.05 -2.36
C LEU A 166 -19.45 3.53 -1.12
N SER A 167 -19.62 2.65 -0.14
CA SER A 167 -20.31 2.97 1.11
C SER A 167 -19.52 3.99 1.92
N VAL A 168 -18.20 3.78 2.04
CA VAL A 168 -17.27 4.73 2.65
C VAL A 168 -15.98 4.78 1.83
N ALA A 169 -15.43 5.96 1.60
CA ALA A 169 -14.14 6.08 0.93
C ALA A 169 -13.19 7.08 1.60
N THR A 170 -11.89 6.88 1.41
CA THR A 170 -10.84 7.81 1.84
C THR A 170 -9.70 7.92 0.84
N VAL A 171 -9.13 9.12 0.75
CA VAL A 171 -7.77 9.36 0.27
C VAL A 171 -6.94 9.68 1.52
N LEU A 172 -5.98 8.81 1.88
CA LEU A 172 -5.23 8.96 3.14
C LEU A 172 -4.29 10.16 3.15
N ASN A 173 -3.61 10.37 2.02
CA ASN A 173 -2.60 11.41 1.79
C ASN A 173 -2.25 11.46 0.29
N ILE A 174 -1.76 12.61 -0.16
CA ILE A 174 -1.21 12.79 -1.51
C ILE A 174 0.20 13.38 -1.42
N SER A 175 1.19 12.58 -1.79
CA SER A 175 2.59 12.97 -1.98
C SER A 175 3.08 12.57 -3.37
N ALA A 176 4.16 13.21 -3.86
CA ALA A 176 4.78 12.85 -5.13
C ALA A 176 5.15 11.36 -5.16
N ASP A 177 4.55 10.62 -6.08
CA ASP A 177 4.67 9.18 -6.29
C ASP A 177 4.19 8.90 -7.72
N HIS A 178 4.76 7.91 -8.42
CA HIS A 178 4.42 7.55 -9.81
C HIS A 178 4.50 8.69 -10.86
N LEU A 179 5.49 9.58 -10.78
CA LEU A 179 5.71 10.67 -11.75
C LEU A 179 6.15 10.19 -13.14
N ASP A 180 6.57 8.93 -13.26
CA ASP A 180 6.87 8.25 -14.53
C ASP A 180 5.64 8.10 -15.42
N ARG A 181 4.44 8.02 -14.81
CA ARG A 181 3.18 7.75 -15.51
C ARG A 181 2.19 8.91 -15.49
N TYR A 182 2.32 9.84 -14.54
CA TYR A 182 1.49 11.04 -14.48
C TYR A 182 2.31 12.28 -14.83
N HIS A 183 1.95 12.97 -15.92
CA HIS A 183 2.62 14.20 -16.36
C HIS A 183 2.56 15.33 -15.32
N THR A 184 1.60 15.30 -14.40
CA THR A 184 1.45 16.29 -13.32
C THR A 184 0.89 15.67 -12.04
N ILE A 185 1.23 16.27 -10.89
CA ILE A 185 0.60 15.93 -9.60
C ILE A 185 -0.91 16.15 -9.60
N ALA A 186 -1.41 17.09 -10.41
CA ALA A 186 -2.84 17.36 -10.57
C ALA A 186 -3.57 16.16 -11.21
N ALA A 187 -2.98 15.53 -12.24
CA ALA A 187 -3.54 14.34 -12.86
C ALA A 187 -3.57 13.15 -11.87
N TYR A 188 -2.50 12.97 -11.10
CA TYR A 188 -2.42 11.94 -10.05
C TYR A 188 -3.48 12.15 -8.96
N HIS A 189 -3.64 13.39 -8.50
CA HIS A 189 -4.68 13.79 -7.56
C HIS A 189 -6.08 13.49 -8.12
N GLN A 190 -6.38 13.96 -9.33
CA GLN A 190 -7.69 13.75 -9.97
C GLN A 190 -8.01 12.26 -10.12
N SER A 191 -7.02 11.44 -10.47
CA SER A 191 -7.19 9.98 -10.55
C SER A 191 -7.64 9.38 -9.21
N LYS A 192 -6.97 9.71 -8.09
CA LYS A 192 -7.38 9.21 -6.77
C LYS A 192 -8.76 9.70 -6.33
N HIS A 193 -9.12 10.93 -6.66
CA HIS A 193 -10.42 11.51 -6.28
C HIS A 193 -11.62 10.84 -6.94
N ARG A 194 -11.42 10.07 -8.00
CA ARG A 194 -12.49 9.25 -8.61
C ARG A 194 -13.09 8.24 -7.62
N ILE A 195 -12.37 7.88 -6.56
CA ILE A 195 -12.88 7.05 -5.47
C ILE A 195 -14.16 7.62 -4.81
N PHE A 196 -14.35 8.94 -4.89
CA PHE A 196 -15.50 9.62 -4.29
C PHE A 196 -16.72 9.68 -5.22
N HIS A 197 -16.63 9.21 -6.47
CA HIS A 197 -17.76 9.24 -7.39
C HIS A 197 -18.89 8.31 -6.91
N GLY A 198 -20.03 8.91 -6.53
CA GLY A 198 -21.21 8.20 -6.03
C GLY A 198 -21.12 7.74 -4.57
N VAL A 199 -20.04 8.10 -3.87
CA VAL A 199 -19.76 7.68 -2.48
C VAL A 199 -20.87 8.08 -1.52
N LYS A 200 -21.13 7.24 -0.51
CA LYS A 200 -22.16 7.52 0.52
C LYS A 200 -21.62 8.23 1.74
N HIS A 201 -20.34 8.04 2.08
CA HIS A 201 -19.67 8.69 3.21
C HIS A 201 -18.19 8.90 2.89
N VAL A 202 -17.62 10.04 3.30
CA VAL A 202 -16.19 10.32 3.16
C VAL A 202 -15.44 10.33 4.49
N VAL A 203 -14.26 9.71 4.52
CA VAL A 203 -13.28 9.92 5.60
C VAL A 203 -12.14 10.76 5.04
N ALA A 204 -11.90 11.92 5.65
CA ALA A 204 -10.93 12.89 5.14
C ALA A 204 -9.89 13.30 6.18
N ASN A 205 -8.65 13.49 5.70
CA ASN A 205 -7.54 13.98 6.51
C ASN A 205 -7.54 15.51 6.51
N ARG A 206 -7.81 16.12 7.65
CA ARG A 206 -7.93 17.57 7.78
C ARG A 206 -6.59 18.31 7.60
N ASP A 207 -5.47 17.63 7.78
CA ASP A 207 -4.14 18.23 7.60
C ASP A 207 -3.64 18.18 6.15
N ASP A 208 -4.33 17.46 5.27
CA ASP A 208 -3.96 17.35 3.86
C ASP A 208 -5.14 17.79 2.97
N PRO A 209 -5.16 19.07 2.54
CA PRO A 209 -6.24 19.61 1.71
C PRO A 209 -6.42 18.86 0.39
N LEU A 210 -5.37 18.20 -0.12
CA LEU A 210 -5.42 17.41 -1.35
C LEU A 210 -6.22 16.11 -1.17
N THR A 211 -6.56 15.72 0.06
CA THR A 211 -7.41 14.55 0.32
C THR A 211 -8.89 14.87 0.37
N VAL A 212 -9.26 16.15 0.41
CA VAL A 212 -10.63 16.60 0.64
C VAL A 212 -11.36 16.79 -0.68
N PRO A 213 -12.40 15.99 -0.99
CA PRO A 213 -13.16 16.16 -2.22
C PRO A 213 -14.14 17.33 -2.15
N LEU A 214 -14.58 17.78 -3.33
CA LEU A 214 -15.78 18.60 -3.46
C LEU A 214 -17.01 17.68 -3.39
N LEU A 215 -17.82 17.83 -2.34
CA LEU A 215 -18.97 16.96 -2.06
C LEU A 215 -20.28 17.75 -2.09
N PRO A 216 -21.40 17.10 -2.48
CA PRO A 216 -22.73 17.55 -2.10
C PRO A 216 -22.87 17.65 -0.57
N GLU A 217 -23.72 18.56 -0.10
CA GLU A 217 -23.91 18.83 1.33
C GLU A 217 -24.45 17.62 2.10
N GLU A 218 -25.14 16.71 1.40
CA GLU A 218 -25.75 15.51 1.97
C GLU A 218 -24.76 14.37 2.22
N VAL A 219 -23.54 14.43 1.67
CA VAL A 219 -22.54 13.37 1.86
C VAL A 219 -21.83 13.62 3.21
N PRO A 220 -22.07 12.80 4.25
CA PRO A 220 -21.43 12.97 5.53
C PRO A 220 -19.91 12.77 5.44
N VAL A 221 -19.19 13.53 6.25
CA VAL A 221 -17.72 13.45 6.35
C VAL A 221 -17.32 13.12 7.79
N LYS A 222 -16.47 12.10 7.97
CA LYS A 222 -15.73 11.88 9.22
C LYS A 222 -14.32 12.42 9.07
N TRP A 223 -13.96 13.32 9.98
CA TRP A 223 -12.68 14.00 9.97
C TRP A 223 -11.71 13.34 10.94
N TRP A 224 -10.46 13.24 10.48
CA TRP A 224 -9.33 12.96 11.35
C TRP A 224 -8.17 13.90 11.04
N ARG A 225 -7.24 14.04 11.98
CA ARG A 225 -5.98 14.77 11.83
C ARG A 225 -4.86 14.16 12.65
N ARG A 226 -3.63 14.51 12.31
CA ARG A 226 -2.37 14.14 12.95
C ARG A 226 -2.21 14.77 14.33
N GLY A 227 -2.74 15.97 14.50
CA GLY A 227 -2.67 16.75 15.74
C GLY A 227 -3.93 16.68 16.58
N GLU A 228 -4.12 17.70 17.43
CA GLU A 228 -5.27 17.77 18.32
C GLU A 228 -6.59 17.95 17.56
N PRO A 229 -7.58 17.06 17.78
CA PRO A 229 -8.86 17.10 17.06
C PRO A 229 -9.80 18.21 17.53
N ASP A 230 -10.59 18.74 16.59
CA ASP A 230 -11.76 19.57 16.90
C ASP A 230 -12.93 18.71 17.44
N LEU A 231 -14.01 19.36 17.86
CA LEU A 231 -15.19 18.67 18.40
C LEU A 231 -15.75 17.65 17.39
N GLY A 232 -15.84 16.39 17.80
CA GLY A 232 -16.38 15.30 16.99
C GLY A 232 -15.41 14.72 15.96
N GLU A 233 -14.19 15.25 15.85
CA GLU A 233 -13.12 14.74 14.98
C GLU A 233 -12.18 13.79 15.74
N TYR A 234 -11.41 12.99 14.99
CA TYR A 234 -10.38 12.12 15.56
C TYR A 234 -8.98 12.74 15.43
N GLY A 235 -8.15 12.59 16.46
CA GLY A 235 -6.79 13.10 16.42
C GLY A 235 -5.91 12.60 17.55
N LEU A 236 -4.68 13.12 17.61
CA LEU A 236 -3.72 12.79 18.66
C LEU A 236 -3.58 13.96 19.64
N ARG A 237 -3.56 13.66 20.93
CA ARG A 237 -3.22 14.62 21.99
C ARG A 237 -2.21 14.00 22.93
N GLU A 238 -1.18 14.76 23.28
CA GLU A 238 -0.24 14.34 24.31
C GLU A 238 -0.82 14.61 25.70
N ARG A 239 -0.69 13.63 26.61
CA ARG A 239 -1.02 13.74 28.03
C ARG A 239 0.08 13.08 28.83
N GLU A 240 0.73 13.85 29.69
CA GLU A 240 1.79 13.34 30.58
C GLU A 240 2.91 12.59 29.82
N GLY A 241 3.30 13.10 28.64
CA GLY A 241 4.34 12.49 27.80
C GLY A 241 3.91 11.29 26.98
N VAL A 242 2.62 10.91 27.02
CA VAL A 242 2.06 9.81 26.22
C VAL A 242 1.07 10.35 25.20
N LEU A 243 1.15 9.89 23.95
CA LEU A 243 0.16 10.24 22.93
C LEU A 243 -1.12 9.42 23.12
N TRP A 244 -2.26 10.06 22.91
CA TRP A 244 -3.58 9.45 22.99
C TRP A 244 -4.36 9.67 21.71
N ILE A 245 -4.99 8.61 21.20
CA ILE A 245 -6.08 8.71 20.24
C ILE A 245 -7.28 9.32 20.96
N CYS A 246 -7.80 10.41 20.41
CA CYS A 246 -8.88 11.20 20.99
C CYS A 246 -10.03 11.41 20.00
N ARG A 247 -11.22 11.64 20.53
CA ARG A 247 -12.35 12.25 19.81
C ARG A 247 -12.69 13.60 20.45
N GLY A 248 -12.39 14.70 19.78
CA GLY A 248 -12.38 16.04 20.40
C GLY A 248 -11.58 16.05 21.71
N PHE A 249 -12.23 16.35 22.84
CA PHE A 249 -11.57 16.37 24.15
C PHE A 249 -11.49 15.00 24.85
N GLN A 250 -12.23 14.01 24.36
CA GLN A 250 -12.33 12.70 24.99
C GLN A 250 -11.10 11.85 24.62
N PRO A 251 -10.29 11.41 25.59
CA PRO A 251 -9.27 10.39 25.34
C PRO A 251 -9.95 9.04 25.14
N LEU A 252 -9.55 8.30 24.10
CA LEU A 252 -10.13 7.00 23.78
C LEU A 252 -9.14 5.85 24.04
N LEU A 253 -7.92 5.97 23.51
CA LEU A 253 -6.90 4.92 23.61
C LEU A 253 -5.51 5.54 23.73
N SER A 254 -4.72 5.06 24.69
CA SER A 254 -3.30 5.42 24.79
C SER A 254 -2.51 4.70 23.69
N THR A 255 -1.63 5.41 22.98
CA THR A 255 -0.80 4.79 21.94
C THR A 255 0.20 3.79 22.51
N ALA A 256 0.48 3.82 23.81
CA ALA A 256 1.30 2.81 24.49
C ALA A 256 0.64 1.41 24.53
N GLN A 257 -0.68 1.34 24.27
CA GLN A 257 -1.41 0.07 24.17
C GLN A 257 -1.39 -0.50 22.75
N LEU A 258 -0.94 0.27 21.75
CA LEU A 258 -0.85 -0.18 20.38
C LEU A 258 0.47 -0.93 20.16
N PRO A 259 0.44 -2.12 19.54
CA PRO A 259 1.66 -2.82 19.12
C PRO A 259 2.43 -2.07 18.04
N LEU A 260 1.73 -1.26 17.25
CA LEU A 260 2.32 -0.47 16.19
C LEU A 260 3.16 0.68 16.78
N ALA A 261 4.39 0.82 16.29
CA ALA A 261 5.26 1.93 16.62
C ALA A 261 5.20 3.04 15.56
N GLY A 262 5.45 4.28 16.00
CA GLY A 262 5.62 5.44 15.13
C GLY A 262 4.35 6.24 14.82
N ARG A 263 4.52 7.56 14.69
CA ARG A 263 3.40 8.51 14.54
C ARG A 263 2.56 8.25 13.29
N HIS A 264 3.19 7.84 12.19
CA HIS A 264 2.48 7.51 10.95
C HIS A 264 1.49 6.35 11.15
N ASN A 265 1.82 5.37 12.01
CA ASN A 265 0.91 4.27 12.31
C ASN A 265 -0.25 4.73 13.17
N TYR A 266 -0.04 5.66 14.10
CA TYR A 266 -1.16 6.25 14.86
C TYR A 266 -2.11 7.01 13.93
N HIS A 267 -1.60 7.69 12.90
CA HIS A 267 -2.45 8.29 11.85
C HIS A 267 -3.23 7.23 11.06
N ASN A 268 -2.61 6.07 10.76
CA ASN A 268 -3.30 4.95 10.13
C ASN A 268 -4.44 4.42 11.04
N VAL A 269 -4.23 4.36 12.37
CA VAL A 269 -5.30 4.01 13.32
C VAL A 269 -6.43 5.03 13.31
N LEU A 270 -6.13 6.33 13.26
CA LEU A 270 -7.14 7.38 13.18
C LEU A 270 -8.00 7.26 11.91
N ALA A 271 -7.37 7.02 10.76
CA ALA A 271 -8.06 6.82 9.50
C ALA A 271 -8.94 5.55 9.52
N ALA A 272 -8.39 4.42 10.00
CA ALA A 272 -9.13 3.16 10.12
C ALA A 272 -10.31 3.27 11.10
N LEU A 273 -10.12 3.94 12.24
CA LEU A 273 -11.18 4.19 13.21
C LEU A 273 -12.31 5.03 12.60
N ALA A 274 -11.96 6.11 11.90
CA ALA A 274 -12.93 6.96 11.23
C ALA A 274 -13.71 6.21 10.13
N LEU A 275 -13.05 5.32 9.38
CA LEU A 275 -13.68 4.43 8.38
C LEU A 275 -14.66 3.46 9.03
N GLY A 276 -14.24 2.76 10.09
CA GLY A 276 -15.11 1.81 10.79
C GLY A 276 -16.32 2.48 11.42
N VAL A 277 -16.14 3.65 12.03
CA VAL A 277 -17.25 4.42 12.61
C VAL A 277 -18.19 4.96 11.52
N ALA A 278 -17.66 5.38 10.37
CA ALA A 278 -18.49 5.79 9.22
C ALA A 278 -19.34 4.63 8.67
N MET A 279 -18.86 3.39 8.78
CA MET A 279 -19.62 2.17 8.47
C MET A 279 -20.64 1.78 9.55
N GLY A 280 -20.66 2.48 10.69
CA GLY A 280 -21.59 2.22 11.79
C GLY A 280 -21.10 1.21 12.82
N PHE A 281 -19.84 0.77 12.76
CA PHE A 281 -19.27 -0.11 13.78
C PHE A 281 -19.00 0.62 15.10
N SER A 282 -18.97 -0.12 16.22
CA SER A 282 -18.74 0.41 17.56
C SER A 282 -17.31 0.94 17.71
N GLU A 283 -17.18 2.22 18.10
CA GLU A 283 -15.89 2.87 18.37
C GLU A 283 -15.03 2.09 19.39
N GLU A 284 -15.67 1.52 20.41
CA GLU A 284 -14.99 0.74 21.45
C GLU A 284 -14.41 -0.58 20.91
N GLN A 285 -15.19 -1.33 20.13
CA GLN A 285 -14.76 -2.62 19.56
C GLN A 285 -13.71 -2.41 18.47
N LEU A 286 -13.85 -1.37 17.65
CA LEU A 286 -12.84 -0.96 16.68
C LEU A 286 -11.49 -0.72 17.35
N LEU A 287 -11.46 0.03 18.46
CA LEU A 287 -10.22 0.27 19.22
C LEU A 287 -9.65 -1.01 19.83
N ALA A 288 -10.49 -1.93 20.31
CA ALA A 288 -10.03 -3.24 20.78
C ALA A 288 -9.33 -4.04 19.65
N GLY A 289 -9.88 -4.00 18.43
CA GLY A 289 -9.24 -4.63 17.27
C GLY A 289 -7.91 -3.96 16.89
N ALA A 290 -7.81 -2.63 17.03
CA ALA A 290 -6.55 -1.92 16.80
C ALA A 290 -5.44 -2.32 17.79
N VAL A 291 -5.79 -2.61 19.05
CA VAL A 291 -4.85 -3.14 20.08
C VAL A 291 -4.37 -4.56 19.75
N ARG A 292 -5.18 -5.36 19.05
CA ARG A 292 -4.82 -6.73 18.63
C ARG A 292 -3.99 -6.78 17.36
N TYR A 293 -4.13 -5.78 16.48
CA TYR A 293 -3.42 -5.74 15.21
C TYR A 293 -1.89 -5.64 15.40
N ARG A 294 -1.15 -6.56 14.79
CA ARG A 294 0.32 -6.69 14.93
C ARG A 294 1.14 -6.08 13.79
N GLY A 295 0.48 -5.46 12.82
CA GLY A 295 1.14 -4.95 11.62
C GLY A 295 1.08 -5.93 10.44
N LEU A 296 1.59 -5.49 9.30
CA LEU A 296 1.82 -6.35 8.14
C LEU A 296 3.27 -6.83 8.17
N PRO A 297 3.54 -8.06 7.69
CA PRO A 297 4.91 -8.52 7.51
C PRO A 297 5.73 -7.52 6.68
N HIS A 298 6.98 -7.32 7.08
CA HIS A 298 7.94 -6.46 6.39
C HIS A 298 7.54 -4.97 6.25
N ARG A 299 6.67 -4.46 7.14
CA ARG A 299 6.30 -3.03 7.23
C ARG A 299 6.61 -2.48 8.63
N CYS A 300 7.85 -2.03 8.84
CA CYS A 300 8.35 -1.65 10.17
C CYS A 300 8.00 -2.70 11.24
N GLU A 301 8.13 -3.98 10.87
CA GLU A 301 7.82 -5.13 11.72
C GLU A 301 8.95 -5.32 12.73
N ARG A 302 8.63 -5.34 14.03
CA ARG A 302 9.64 -5.64 15.05
C ARG A 302 9.97 -7.12 15.01
N VAL A 303 11.21 -7.45 14.63
CA VAL A 303 11.67 -8.84 14.48
C VAL A 303 12.04 -9.43 15.84
N ALA A 304 13.05 -8.86 16.49
CA ALA A 304 13.59 -9.31 17.77
C ALA A 304 14.36 -8.18 18.47
N ALA A 305 14.67 -8.42 19.75
CA ALA A 305 15.74 -7.72 20.44
C ALA A 305 16.88 -8.71 20.66
N VAL A 306 18.10 -8.37 20.22
CA VAL A 306 19.31 -9.16 20.44
C VAL A 306 20.24 -8.32 21.30
N GLY A 307 20.48 -8.77 22.53
CA GLY A 307 21.00 -7.89 23.58
C GLY A 307 20.06 -6.70 23.80
N ASP A 308 20.60 -5.49 23.82
CA ASP A 308 19.85 -4.24 23.96
C ASP A 308 19.57 -3.55 22.62
N ILE A 309 19.78 -4.23 21.49
CA ILE A 309 19.54 -3.69 20.15
C ILE A 309 18.22 -4.25 19.62
N THR A 310 17.33 -3.36 19.17
CA THR A 310 16.04 -3.75 18.58
C THR A 310 16.14 -3.77 17.06
N PHE A 311 15.57 -4.78 16.40
CA PHE A 311 15.61 -4.93 14.96
C PHE A 311 14.22 -4.76 14.34
N PHE A 312 14.13 -3.95 13.28
CA PHE A 312 12.91 -3.72 12.52
C PHE A 312 13.10 -4.07 11.04
N ASP A 313 12.14 -4.82 10.50
CA ASP A 313 12.02 -5.18 9.10
C ASP A 313 11.00 -4.28 8.39
N ASP A 314 11.50 -3.44 7.51
CA ASP A 314 10.73 -2.63 6.56
C ASP A 314 11.17 -2.92 5.13
N SER A 315 11.41 -4.19 4.78
CA SER A 315 11.83 -4.61 3.43
C SER A 315 10.85 -4.17 2.33
N LYS A 316 9.57 -3.91 2.67
CA LYS A 316 8.58 -3.34 1.75
C LYS A 316 8.81 -1.85 1.43
N GLY A 317 9.70 -1.18 2.14
CA GLY A 317 10.17 0.18 1.86
C GLY A 317 11.02 0.26 0.60
N THR A 318 10.42 -0.02 -0.56
CA THR A 318 11.11 -0.13 -1.86
C THR A 318 11.34 1.21 -2.57
N ASN A 319 11.03 2.33 -1.92
CA ASN A 319 11.22 3.67 -2.44
C ASN A 319 11.61 4.67 -1.33
N VAL A 320 12.17 5.81 -1.72
CA VAL A 320 12.67 6.86 -0.82
C VAL A 320 11.59 7.36 0.13
N GLY A 321 10.36 7.57 -0.35
CA GLY A 321 9.25 8.06 0.47
C GLY A 321 8.87 7.10 1.61
N ALA A 322 8.92 5.79 1.35
CA ALA A 322 8.65 4.78 2.36
C ALA A 322 9.73 4.78 3.45
N THR A 323 11.00 4.88 3.07
CA THR A 323 12.11 4.96 4.04
C THR A 323 12.08 6.24 4.86
N LEU A 324 11.71 7.39 4.28
CA LEU A 324 11.48 8.61 5.03
C LEU A 324 10.40 8.42 6.11
N ALA A 325 9.27 7.79 5.76
CA ALA A 325 8.19 7.52 6.71
C ALA A 325 8.63 6.56 7.85
N ALA A 326 9.47 5.56 7.53
CA ALA A 326 10.04 4.66 8.52
C ALA A 326 11.00 5.39 9.47
N LEU A 327 11.88 6.23 8.95
CA LEU A 327 12.80 7.06 9.72
C LEU A 327 12.06 8.05 10.63
N GLU A 328 11.01 8.72 10.15
CA GLU A 328 10.19 9.60 10.98
C GLU A 328 9.36 8.86 12.04
N GLY A 329 9.03 7.60 11.76
CA GLY A 329 8.24 6.76 12.67
C GLY A 329 9.06 6.15 13.80
N LEU A 330 10.27 5.68 13.49
CA LEU A 330 11.13 4.92 14.42
C LEU A 330 12.32 5.75 14.92
N GLY A 331 12.69 6.79 14.18
CA GLY A 331 13.78 7.69 14.50
C GLY A 331 13.38 8.62 15.64
N GLY A 332 13.65 8.19 16.87
CA GLY A 332 13.89 9.12 17.97
C GLY A 332 15.08 10.04 17.67
N ALA A 333 15.65 10.70 18.68
CA ALA A 333 16.86 11.49 18.46
C ALA A 333 18.06 10.55 18.21
N ASN A 334 18.50 10.45 16.96
CA ASN A 334 19.76 9.81 16.52
C ASN A 334 20.01 8.39 17.08
N ASN A 335 19.11 7.43 16.79
CA ASN A 335 19.13 6.11 17.42
C ASN A 335 19.07 4.93 16.43
N LEU A 336 19.22 5.19 15.13
CA LEU A 336 19.02 4.20 14.07
C LEU A 336 20.30 3.84 13.33
N TRP A 337 20.54 2.55 13.15
CA TRP A 337 21.40 1.99 12.11
C TRP A 337 20.55 1.56 10.93
N LEU A 338 20.67 2.25 9.80
CA LEU A 338 19.82 2.05 8.64
C LEU A 338 20.52 1.19 7.58
N ILE A 339 19.87 0.11 7.14
CA ILE A 339 20.32 -0.70 5.99
C ILE A 339 19.58 -0.24 4.74
N LEU A 340 20.34 0.26 3.76
CA LEU A 340 19.88 0.80 2.48
C LEU A 340 20.38 -0.03 1.29
N GLY A 341 19.66 0.05 0.17
CA GLY A 341 20.15 -0.40 -1.13
C GLY A 341 19.42 -1.60 -1.73
N GLY A 342 19.91 -2.01 -2.90
CA GLY A 342 19.20 -2.81 -3.89
C GLY A 342 19.16 -2.09 -5.25
N GLN A 343 18.15 -2.36 -6.07
CA GLN A 343 17.96 -1.68 -7.36
C GLN A 343 17.24 -0.32 -7.22
N GLY A 344 17.95 0.77 -7.53
CA GLY A 344 17.54 2.14 -7.24
C GLY A 344 16.43 2.73 -8.13
N LYS A 345 16.33 2.30 -9.39
CA LYS A 345 15.31 2.76 -10.37
C LYS A 345 15.25 4.29 -10.55
N ASP A 346 16.40 4.94 -10.72
CA ASP A 346 16.52 6.39 -10.99
C ASP A 346 15.88 7.30 -9.92
N GLN A 347 15.74 6.82 -8.68
CA GLN A 347 15.22 7.62 -7.58
C GLN A 347 16.23 8.64 -7.08
N ASP A 348 15.75 9.82 -6.67
CA ASP A 348 16.59 10.84 -6.05
C ASP A 348 16.83 10.54 -4.56
N PHE A 349 17.95 9.89 -4.24
CA PHE A 349 18.35 9.58 -2.87
C PHE A 349 18.74 10.83 -2.06
N SER A 350 18.93 12.00 -2.68
CA SER A 350 19.31 13.23 -1.95
C SER A 350 18.22 13.68 -0.99
N LEU A 351 16.98 13.26 -1.24
CA LEU A 351 15.83 13.50 -0.36
C LEU A 351 15.97 12.81 1.00
N LEU A 352 16.82 11.78 1.13
CA LEU A 352 17.08 11.10 2.41
C LEU A 352 17.99 11.89 3.35
N ARG A 353 18.78 12.84 2.82
CA ARG A 353 19.86 13.51 3.56
C ARG A 353 19.41 14.10 4.90
N SER A 354 18.33 14.89 4.90
CA SER A 354 17.84 15.55 6.13
C SER A 354 17.32 14.57 7.17
N ALA A 355 16.66 13.48 6.74
CA ALA A 355 16.14 12.47 7.65
C ALA A 355 17.27 11.61 8.24
N VAL A 356 18.20 11.16 7.39
CA VAL A 356 19.36 10.38 7.82
C VAL A 356 20.22 11.17 8.81
N ALA A 357 20.50 12.45 8.53
CA ALA A 357 21.25 13.33 9.43
C ALA A 357 20.59 13.48 10.82
N LYS A 358 19.26 13.41 10.88
CA LYS A 358 18.48 13.65 12.08
C LYS A 358 18.29 12.40 12.93
N TYR A 359 18.12 11.25 12.29
CA TYR A 359 17.61 10.04 12.93
C TYR A 359 18.62 8.89 13.00
N CYS A 360 19.62 8.86 12.11
CA CYS A 360 20.54 7.73 11.99
C CYS A 360 21.88 8.01 12.68
N ALA A 361 22.38 7.02 13.42
CA ALA A 361 23.73 6.97 13.97
C ALA A 361 24.76 6.48 12.93
N GLY A 362 24.31 5.65 11.98
CA GLY A 362 25.12 5.19 10.85
C GLY A 362 24.25 4.51 9.80
N ILE A 363 24.82 4.30 8.61
CA ILE A 363 24.14 3.54 7.54
C ILE A 363 25.03 2.43 6.99
N VAL A 364 24.39 1.34 6.55
CA VAL A 364 25.01 0.24 5.82
C VAL A 364 24.35 0.13 4.45
N VAL A 365 25.12 0.22 3.37
CA VAL A 365 24.62 0.11 2.00
C VAL A 365 24.95 -1.24 1.37
N ILE A 366 23.99 -1.79 0.61
CA ILE A 366 24.11 -3.07 -0.12
C ILE A 366 23.55 -2.95 -1.55
N GLY A 367 23.87 -3.92 -2.41
CA GLY A 367 23.27 -4.07 -3.74
C GLY A 367 23.74 -3.04 -4.78
N GLU A 368 23.04 -3.02 -5.91
CA GLU A 368 23.40 -2.26 -7.12
C GLU A 368 23.54 -0.75 -6.85
N ALA A 369 22.59 -0.16 -6.13
CA ALA A 369 22.56 1.27 -5.81
C ALA A 369 23.49 1.69 -4.67
N ALA A 370 24.27 0.77 -4.08
CA ALA A 370 25.10 1.08 -2.91
C ALA A 370 26.07 2.25 -3.16
N GLY A 371 26.71 2.28 -4.33
CA GLY A 371 27.65 3.33 -4.70
C GLY A 371 27.00 4.71 -4.87
N GLU A 372 25.82 4.75 -5.48
CA GLU A 372 25.03 5.97 -5.65
C GLU A 372 24.58 6.54 -4.30
N ILE A 373 23.99 5.69 -3.46
CA ILE A 373 23.52 6.06 -2.11
C ILE A 373 24.70 6.55 -1.25
N ALA A 374 25.83 5.83 -1.28
CA ALA A 374 27.03 6.25 -0.56
C ALA A 374 27.53 7.61 -1.05
N GLY A 375 27.59 7.84 -2.36
CA GLY A 375 28.00 9.12 -2.93
C GLY A 375 27.13 10.30 -2.48
N VAL A 376 25.85 10.06 -2.25
CA VAL A 376 24.87 11.07 -1.82
C VAL A 376 24.84 11.27 -0.30
N LEU A 377 25.23 10.28 0.51
CA LEU A 377 25.09 10.34 1.98
C LEU A 377 26.41 10.38 2.76
N ALA A 378 27.56 10.14 2.13
CA ALA A 378 28.86 10.06 2.80
C ALA A 378 29.35 11.36 3.44
N ASP A 379 28.88 12.52 2.98
CA ASP A 379 29.17 13.82 3.59
C ASP A 379 28.18 14.18 4.73
N VAL A 380 27.12 13.38 4.90
CA VAL A 380 26.10 13.58 5.93
C VAL A 380 26.35 12.67 7.14
N ILE A 381 26.76 11.43 6.90
CA ILE A 381 26.88 10.40 7.94
C ILE A 381 27.94 9.37 7.57
N THR A 382 28.41 8.60 8.55
CA THR A 382 29.26 7.44 8.29
C THR A 382 28.51 6.37 7.49
N VAL A 383 29.10 5.98 6.35
CA VAL A 383 28.56 4.97 5.44
C VAL A 383 29.47 3.76 5.45
N HIS A 384 28.88 2.60 5.74
CA HIS A 384 29.54 1.31 5.60
C HIS A 384 28.95 0.58 4.40
N GLN A 385 29.74 -0.27 3.76
CA GLN A 385 29.28 -1.11 2.65
C GLN A 385 29.42 -2.58 3.01
N ALA A 386 28.40 -3.37 2.67
CA ALA A 386 28.41 -4.81 2.89
C ALA A 386 28.12 -5.55 1.58
N ALA A 387 28.65 -6.77 1.45
CA ALA A 387 28.50 -7.57 0.23
C ALA A 387 27.18 -8.35 0.17
N SER A 388 26.57 -8.62 1.33
CA SER A 388 25.27 -9.29 1.46
C SER A 388 24.44 -8.69 2.59
N LEU A 389 23.14 -8.99 2.59
CA LEU A 389 22.24 -8.57 3.66
C LEU A 389 22.63 -9.15 5.02
N GLU A 390 23.07 -10.41 5.09
CA GLU A 390 23.54 -11.03 6.32
C GLU A 390 24.78 -10.32 6.87
N SER A 391 25.72 -9.96 5.99
CA SER A 391 26.90 -9.19 6.40
C SER A 391 26.54 -7.77 6.84
N ALA A 392 25.50 -7.17 6.24
CA ALA A 392 24.99 -5.86 6.66
C ALA A 392 24.33 -5.91 8.04
N VAL A 393 23.54 -6.97 8.31
CA VAL A 393 22.91 -7.21 9.61
C VAL A 393 23.95 -7.41 10.70
N GLY A 394 24.98 -8.24 10.45
CA GLY A 394 26.10 -8.43 11.37
C GLY A 394 26.84 -7.12 11.64
N LEU A 395 27.22 -6.40 10.58
CA LEU A 395 27.94 -5.13 10.71
C LEU A 395 27.13 -4.07 11.46
N ALA A 396 25.84 -3.93 11.17
CA ALA A 396 24.97 -3.00 11.88
C ALA A 396 24.81 -3.38 13.36
N SER A 397 24.72 -4.68 13.66
CA SER A 397 24.66 -5.18 15.04
C SER A 397 25.94 -4.92 15.82
N ASP A 398 27.11 -5.11 15.20
CA ASP A 398 28.42 -4.91 15.84
C ASP A 398 28.72 -3.43 16.13
N LEU A 399 28.19 -2.53 15.29
CA LEU A 399 28.39 -1.08 15.41
C LEU A 399 27.32 -0.39 16.28
N ALA A 400 26.17 -1.03 16.51
CA ALA A 400 25.09 -0.47 17.30
C ALA A 400 25.40 -0.50 18.80
N GLU A 401 25.10 0.60 19.47
CA GLU A 401 25.20 0.72 20.92
C GLU A 401 23.93 0.19 21.62
N PRO A 402 24.00 -0.21 22.91
CA PRO A 402 22.83 -0.59 23.70
C PRO A 402 21.72 0.46 23.65
N GLY A 403 20.49 0.02 23.38
CA GLY A 403 19.31 0.89 23.22
C GLY A 403 19.11 1.42 21.81
N GLN A 404 20.08 1.26 20.90
CA GLN A 404 19.92 1.60 19.49
C GLN A 404 19.06 0.59 18.74
N THR A 405 18.64 0.97 17.55
CA THR A 405 17.76 0.19 16.70
C THR A 405 18.38 0.00 15.32
N VAL A 406 18.33 -1.22 14.80
CA VAL A 406 18.70 -1.54 13.41
C VAL A 406 17.44 -1.64 12.57
N LEU A 407 17.39 -0.89 11.47
CA LEU A 407 16.24 -0.82 10.56
C LEU A 407 16.68 -1.24 9.15
N LEU A 408 16.06 -2.30 8.62
CA LEU A 408 16.06 -2.54 7.18
C LEU A 408 14.94 -1.71 6.54
N SER A 409 15.26 -0.58 5.91
CA SER A 409 14.32 0.16 5.07
C SER A 409 15.06 0.62 3.81
N PRO A 410 15.03 -0.18 2.73
CA PRO A 410 16.09 -0.17 1.72
C PRO A 410 16.04 1.00 0.73
N ALA A 411 14.93 1.72 0.63
CA ALA A 411 14.63 2.73 -0.40
C ALA A 411 14.72 2.21 -1.86
N CYS A 412 14.97 0.92 -2.06
CA CYS A 412 15.23 0.29 -3.36
C CYS A 412 14.40 -0.98 -3.55
N ALA A 413 14.14 -1.33 -4.82
CA ALA A 413 13.64 -2.65 -5.18
C ALA A 413 14.67 -3.73 -4.85
N SER A 414 14.23 -4.99 -4.71
CA SER A 414 15.06 -6.11 -4.25
C SER A 414 15.64 -6.98 -5.38
N LEU A 415 15.25 -6.71 -6.63
CA LEU A 415 15.39 -7.64 -7.76
C LEU A 415 16.82 -7.89 -8.22
N ASP A 416 17.78 -7.10 -7.74
CA ASP A 416 19.21 -7.28 -7.99
C ASP A 416 19.83 -8.40 -7.15
N MET A 417 19.29 -8.64 -5.95
CA MET A 417 19.84 -9.61 -4.98
C MET A 417 18.85 -10.70 -4.56
N PHE A 418 17.55 -10.51 -4.78
CA PHE A 418 16.47 -11.38 -4.29
C PHE A 418 15.35 -11.52 -5.32
N ARG A 419 14.53 -12.57 -5.21
CA ARG A 419 13.34 -12.77 -6.05
C ARG A 419 12.33 -11.64 -5.87
N ASP A 420 12.10 -11.23 -4.63
CA ASP A 420 11.12 -10.21 -4.25
C ASP A 420 11.46 -9.61 -2.88
N TYR A 421 10.66 -8.61 -2.44
CA TYR A 421 10.89 -7.96 -1.16
C TYR A 421 10.55 -8.87 0.04
N VAL A 422 9.73 -9.90 -0.17
CA VAL A 422 9.34 -10.86 0.88
C VAL A 422 10.56 -11.73 1.19
N GLU A 423 11.22 -12.29 0.17
CA GLU A 423 12.47 -13.04 0.36
C GLU A 423 13.53 -12.19 1.06
N ARG A 424 13.70 -10.92 0.66
CA ARG A 424 14.64 -10.00 1.33
C ARG A 424 14.30 -9.82 2.82
N GLY A 425 13.02 -9.66 3.15
CA GLY A 425 12.57 -9.52 4.54
C GLY A 425 12.78 -10.81 5.34
N GLU A 426 12.39 -11.96 4.80
CA GLU A 426 12.62 -13.29 5.42
C GLU A 426 14.11 -13.55 5.67
N ARG A 427 14.99 -13.15 4.75
CA ARG A 427 16.45 -13.24 4.91
C ARG A 427 16.97 -12.32 6.00
N PHE A 428 16.46 -11.10 6.09
CA PHE A 428 16.78 -10.18 7.20
C PHE A 428 16.35 -10.78 8.54
N GLN A 429 15.10 -11.24 8.65
CA GLN A 429 14.57 -11.84 9.87
C GLN A 429 15.40 -13.05 10.30
N SER A 430 15.73 -13.93 9.35
CA SER A 430 16.58 -15.10 9.60
C SER A 430 17.98 -14.70 10.09
N ALA A 431 18.60 -13.68 9.49
CA ALA A 431 19.90 -13.18 9.90
C ALA A 431 19.86 -12.60 11.33
N VAL A 432 18.82 -11.83 11.66
CA VAL A 432 18.62 -11.28 13.02
C VAL A 432 18.44 -12.39 14.05
N LEU A 433 17.61 -13.40 13.75
CA LEU A 433 17.39 -14.54 14.64
C LEU A 433 18.67 -15.37 14.85
N ALA A 434 19.51 -15.48 13.82
CA ALA A 434 20.80 -16.15 13.92
C ALA A 434 21.79 -15.41 14.85
N LEU A 435 21.75 -14.07 14.90
CA LEU A 435 22.54 -13.30 15.87
C LEU A 435 22.16 -13.66 17.31
N GLY A 436 20.85 -13.76 17.60
CA GLY A 436 20.35 -14.12 18.93
C GLY A 436 20.63 -15.55 19.36
N ALA A 437 20.81 -16.48 18.41
CA ALA A 437 21.22 -17.86 18.69
C ALA A 437 22.72 -18.03 18.94
N ALA A 438 23.53 -17.06 18.49
CA ALA A 438 24.98 -17.06 18.63
C ALA A 438 25.49 -16.27 19.85
N ALA A 439 24.64 -15.39 20.41
CA ALA A 439 24.86 -14.66 21.67
C ALA A 439 24.52 -15.52 22.89
#